data_AF-A0A7Y4YBE6-F1
#
_entry.id   AF-A0A7Y4YBE6-F1
#
_cell.length_a   1.000
_cell.length_b   1.000
_cell.length_c   1.000
_cell.angle_alpha   90.00
_cell.angle_beta   90.00
_cell.angle_gamma   90.00
#
_symmetry.space_group_name_H-M   'P 1'
#
loop_
_entity.id
_entity.type
_entity.pdbx_description
1 polymer ?
#
loop_
_entity_poly.entity_id
_entity_poly.type
_entity_poly.pdbx_seq_one_letter_code
_entity_poly.pdbx_strand_id
1 'polypeptide(L)'
;MKKTLVLLAAILYFNLAVKAQTTEQIVSNFKTLLAEAASDFKNVKGTVLENDSSHRTVYYKCAKTLGSSFEAICVNSNDNTSYFSSKFEHGLSGQDELAKGYTVLQAVLDVLKPMLKSGNYKGGQYEQGKKTLVELKDLDGNYIVETELLPESTGNETSHIKITIYGKSWGKK
;
A
#
# COMPACT_ATOMS: atom_id res chain seq x y z
N MET A 1 18.07 -45.23 -10.93
CA MET A 1 17.41 -44.48 -9.84
C MET A 1 18.07 -43.11 -9.53
N LYS A 2 18.79 -42.46 -10.45
CA LYS A 2 19.41 -41.13 -10.22
C LYS A 2 18.60 -39.93 -10.77
N LYS A 3 17.66 -40.17 -11.69
CA LYS A 3 16.87 -39.09 -12.34
C LYS A 3 15.62 -38.68 -11.54
N THR A 4 15.14 -39.54 -10.64
CA THR A 4 13.93 -39.27 -9.83
C THR A 4 14.18 -38.37 -8.62
N LEU A 5 15.41 -38.36 -8.09
CA LEU A 5 15.77 -37.50 -6.95
C LEU A 5 15.91 -36.01 -7.33
N VAL A 6 16.28 -35.70 -8.58
CA VAL A 6 16.47 -34.31 -9.04
C VAL A 6 15.13 -33.60 -9.25
N LEU A 7 14.08 -34.34 -9.65
CA LEU A 7 12.74 -33.78 -9.87
C LEU A 7 12.04 -33.40 -8.56
N LEU A 8 12.25 -34.20 -7.49
CA LEU A 8 11.74 -33.90 -6.15
C LEU A 8 12.46 -32.69 -5.51
N ALA A 9 13.76 -32.51 -5.77
CA ALA A 9 14.49 -31.32 -5.33
C ALA A 9 14.02 -30.05 -6.04
N ALA A 10 13.69 -30.12 -7.34
CA ALA A 10 13.12 -28.98 -8.07
C ALA A 10 11.74 -28.57 -7.50
N ILE A 11 10.87 -29.53 -7.20
CA ILE A 11 9.54 -29.26 -6.62
C ILE A 11 9.64 -28.67 -5.20
N LEU A 12 10.66 -29.05 -4.43
CA LEU A 12 10.91 -28.47 -3.10
C LEU A 12 11.50 -27.04 -3.17
N TYR A 13 12.29 -26.72 -4.19
CA TYR A 13 12.75 -25.34 -4.43
C TYR A 13 11.63 -24.39 -4.89
N PHE A 14 10.64 -24.88 -5.63
CA PHE A 14 9.49 -24.06 -6.07
C PHE A 14 8.45 -23.78 -4.96
N ASN A 15 8.49 -24.48 -3.83
CA ASN A 15 7.58 -24.26 -2.71
C ASN A 15 8.12 -23.27 -1.65
N LEU A 16 9.40 -22.88 -1.72
CA LEU A 16 10.00 -21.86 -0.84
C LEU A 16 10.20 -20.50 -1.52
N ALA A 17 9.91 -20.40 -2.83
CA ALA A 17 9.67 -19.10 -3.43
C ALA A 17 8.33 -18.59 -2.88
N VAL A 18 8.37 -17.75 -1.85
CA VAL A 18 7.31 -16.76 -1.61
C VAL A 18 7.08 -16.14 -2.99
N LYS A 19 5.98 -16.51 -3.67
CA LYS A 19 5.70 -15.98 -5.00
C LYS A 19 5.56 -14.47 -4.83
N ALA A 20 6.62 -13.74 -5.19
CA ALA A 20 6.56 -12.30 -5.31
C ALA A 20 5.33 -12.00 -6.18
N GLN A 21 4.47 -11.10 -5.70
CA GLN A 21 3.29 -10.72 -6.47
C GLN A 21 3.73 -10.20 -7.83
N THR A 22 3.04 -10.61 -8.88
CA THR A 22 3.30 -10.05 -10.21
C THR A 22 2.81 -8.59 -10.26
N THR A 23 3.37 -7.77 -11.16
CA THR A 23 2.90 -6.40 -11.38
C THR A 23 1.40 -6.36 -11.69
N GLU A 24 0.89 -7.34 -12.45
CA GLU A 24 -0.55 -7.47 -12.75
C GLU A 24 -1.38 -7.71 -11.49
N GLN A 25 -0.91 -8.56 -10.56
CA GLN A 25 -1.57 -8.80 -9.28
C GLN A 25 -1.56 -7.54 -8.40
N ILE A 26 -0.44 -6.81 -8.34
CA ILE A 26 -0.32 -5.55 -7.61
C ILE A 26 -1.33 -4.52 -8.16
N VAL A 27 -1.37 -4.33 -9.48
CA VAL A 27 -2.31 -3.42 -10.14
C VAL A 27 -3.76 -3.83 -9.92
N SER A 28 -4.07 -5.13 -10.00
CA SER A 28 -5.41 -5.66 -9.74
C SER A 28 -5.86 -5.43 -8.30
N ASN A 29 -4.98 -5.71 -7.33
CA ASN A 29 -5.26 -5.47 -5.91
C ASN A 29 -5.42 -3.97 -5.64
N PHE A 30 -4.56 -3.12 -6.20
CA PHE A 30 -4.68 -1.67 -6.07
C PHE A 30 -6.01 -1.14 -6.59
N LYS A 31 -6.44 -1.55 -7.80
CA LYS A 31 -7.76 -1.19 -8.35
C LYS A 31 -8.91 -1.69 -7.49
N THR A 32 -8.78 -2.88 -6.91
CA THR A 32 -9.78 -3.42 -5.97
C THR A 32 -9.88 -2.57 -4.72
N LEU A 33 -8.74 -2.16 -4.15
CA LEU A 33 -8.69 -1.29 -2.97
C LEU A 33 -9.31 0.09 -3.26
N LEU A 34 -9.05 0.66 -4.44
CA LEU A 34 -9.71 1.90 -4.87
C LEU A 34 -11.24 1.77 -4.96
N ALA A 35 -11.75 0.65 -5.48
CA ALA A 35 -13.19 0.42 -5.52
C ALA A 35 -13.78 0.24 -4.11
N GLU A 36 -13.09 -0.50 -3.26
CA GLU A 36 -13.51 -0.79 -1.88
C GLU A 36 -13.49 0.44 -0.97
N ALA A 37 -12.66 1.44 -1.27
CA ALA A 37 -12.62 2.73 -0.58
C ALA A 37 -14.00 3.42 -0.55
N ALA A 38 -14.83 3.25 -1.59
CA ALA A 38 -16.19 3.79 -1.62
C ALA A 38 -17.12 3.22 -0.52
N SER A 39 -16.74 2.06 0.04
CA SER A 39 -17.46 1.36 1.10
C SER A 39 -16.69 1.30 2.42
N ASP A 40 -15.63 2.10 2.57
CA ASP A 40 -14.72 2.06 3.72
C ASP A 40 -14.13 0.66 3.96
N PHE A 41 -13.75 0.00 2.87
CA PHE A 41 -13.03 -1.28 2.86
C PHE A 41 -13.79 -2.45 3.50
N LYS A 42 -15.13 -2.37 3.59
CA LYS A 42 -15.96 -3.35 4.29
C LYS A 42 -15.74 -4.81 3.83
N ASN A 43 -15.50 -5.06 2.55
CA ASN A 43 -15.41 -6.42 2.03
C ASN A 43 -13.98 -6.98 2.03
N VAL A 44 -12.98 -6.11 2.19
CA VAL A 44 -11.56 -6.49 2.24
C VAL A 44 -10.95 -6.39 3.64
N LYS A 45 -11.69 -5.80 4.59
CA LYS A 45 -11.34 -5.75 6.02
C LYS A 45 -11.54 -7.10 6.70
N GLY A 46 -10.47 -7.62 7.27
CA GLY A 46 -10.44 -8.89 7.99
C GLY A 46 -10.40 -8.71 9.51
N THR A 47 -9.68 -9.62 10.18
CA THR A 47 -9.52 -9.65 11.63
C THR A 47 -8.65 -8.48 12.12
N VAL A 48 -8.84 -8.08 13.38
CA VAL A 48 -7.98 -7.11 14.07
C VAL A 48 -6.54 -7.65 14.15
N LEU A 49 -5.57 -6.82 13.80
CA LEU A 49 -4.14 -7.04 14.00
C LEU A 49 -3.65 -6.36 15.28
N GLU A 50 -4.04 -5.10 15.46
CA GLU A 50 -3.57 -4.26 16.55
C GLU A 50 -4.63 -3.21 16.90
N ASN A 51 -4.64 -2.79 18.16
CA ASN A 51 -5.44 -1.67 18.65
C ASN A 51 -4.53 -0.65 19.33
N ASP A 52 -4.30 0.47 18.66
CA ASP A 52 -3.54 1.59 19.20
C ASP A 52 -4.52 2.57 19.87
N SER A 53 -4.62 2.44 21.19
CA SER A 53 -5.48 3.30 22.01
C SER A 53 -5.01 4.75 22.04
N SER A 54 -3.71 5.01 21.87
CA SER A 54 -3.14 6.36 21.95
C SER A 54 -3.57 7.20 20.75
N HIS A 55 -3.54 6.59 19.56
CA HIS A 55 -4.01 7.22 18.32
C HIS A 55 -5.47 6.86 17.98
N ARG A 56 -6.15 6.12 18.86
CA ARG A 56 -7.54 5.66 18.71
C ARG A 56 -7.81 4.97 17.37
N THR A 57 -6.81 4.22 16.91
CA THR A 57 -6.78 3.57 15.60
C THR A 57 -6.73 2.05 15.79
N VAL A 58 -7.65 1.36 15.11
CA VAL A 58 -7.65 -0.11 15.05
C VAL A 58 -7.14 -0.53 13.68
N TYR A 59 -6.15 -1.43 13.67
CA TYR A 59 -5.54 -1.98 12.47
C TYR A 59 -6.15 -3.35 12.19
N TYR A 60 -6.61 -3.55 10.96
CA TYR A 60 -7.21 -4.79 10.50
C TYR A 60 -6.39 -5.38 9.37
N LYS A 61 -6.35 -6.72 9.31
CA LYS A 61 -5.79 -7.44 8.19
C LYS A 61 -6.54 -7.08 6.92
N CYS A 62 -5.83 -6.90 5.81
CA CYS A 62 -6.43 -6.70 4.51
C CYS A 62 -6.39 -8.00 3.68
N ALA A 63 -7.50 -8.33 3.02
CA ALA A 63 -7.55 -9.46 2.08
C ALA A 63 -6.83 -9.16 0.74
N LYS A 64 -6.56 -7.88 0.45
CA LYS A 64 -5.88 -7.40 -0.76
C LYS A 64 -4.62 -6.64 -0.37
N THR A 65 -3.50 -7.06 -0.91
CA THR A 65 -2.17 -6.58 -0.49
C THR A 65 -1.39 -6.00 -1.67
N LEU A 66 -0.54 -5.01 -1.41
CA LEU A 66 0.47 -4.52 -2.37
C LEU A 66 1.82 -5.21 -2.16
N GLY A 67 1.92 -6.04 -1.11
CA GLY A 67 3.03 -6.91 -0.81
C GLY A 67 3.98 -6.37 0.25
N SER A 68 3.73 -5.22 0.86
CA SER A 68 4.56 -4.76 1.98
C SER A 68 4.48 -5.72 3.18
N SER A 69 5.57 -5.77 3.94
CA SER A 69 5.67 -6.42 5.25
C SER A 69 4.72 -5.84 6.30
N PHE A 70 4.27 -4.59 6.14
CA PHE A 70 3.27 -3.95 6.98
C PHE A 70 2.17 -3.31 6.15
N GLU A 71 1.01 -3.98 6.14
CA GLU A 71 -0.18 -3.52 5.46
C GLU A 71 -1.42 -3.73 6.34
N ALA A 72 -2.26 -2.70 6.41
CA ALA A 72 -3.48 -2.75 7.20
C ALA A 72 -4.57 -1.86 6.61
N ILE A 73 -5.81 -2.22 6.93
CA ILE A 73 -6.92 -1.27 6.93
C ILE A 73 -6.97 -0.66 8.32
N CYS A 74 -6.79 0.65 8.39
CA CYS A 74 -6.81 1.44 9.60
C CYS A 74 -8.17 2.10 9.74
N VAL A 75 -8.76 2.03 10.93
CA VAL A 75 -9.99 2.74 11.29
C VAL A 75 -9.70 3.62 12.48
N ASN A 76 -9.73 4.94 12.29
CA ASN A 76 -9.53 5.92 13.34
C ASN A 76 -10.90 6.39 13.87
N SER A 77 -11.11 6.22 15.17
CA SER A 77 -12.37 6.58 15.84
C SER A 77 -12.45 8.04 16.30
N ASN A 78 -11.37 8.82 16.19
CA ASN A 78 -11.41 10.26 16.49
C ASN A 78 -12.11 11.05 15.38
N ASP A 79 -11.79 10.73 14.13
CA ASP A 79 -12.28 11.45 12.95
C ASP A 79 -13.13 10.57 12.03
N ASN A 80 -13.46 9.35 12.47
CA ASN A 80 -14.21 8.34 11.72
C ASN A 80 -13.59 8.00 10.36
N THR A 81 -12.28 8.20 10.20
CA THR A 81 -11.58 7.91 8.95
C THR A 81 -11.27 6.41 8.83
N SER A 82 -11.38 5.90 7.62
CA SER A 82 -10.87 4.57 7.25
C SER A 82 -9.88 4.72 6.11
N TYR A 83 -8.75 4.02 6.16
CA TYR A 83 -7.77 4.02 5.07
C TYR A 83 -7.03 2.70 5.01
N PHE A 84 -6.62 2.28 3.81
CA PHE A 84 -5.61 1.25 3.64
C PHE A 84 -4.22 1.91 3.67
N SER A 85 -3.28 1.29 4.37
CA SER A 85 -1.89 1.73 4.41
C SER A 85 -0.97 0.57 4.07
N SER A 86 0.01 0.83 3.20
CA SER A 86 1.11 -0.07 2.86
C SER A 86 2.42 0.68 2.95
N LYS A 87 3.37 0.20 3.76
CA LYS A 87 4.64 0.89 4.01
C LYS A 87 5.84 -0.01 3.70
N PHE A 88 6.64 0.36 2.72
CA PHE A 88 7.88 -0.31 2.37
C PHE A 88 9.03 0.47 3.00
N GLU A 89 9.74 -0.14 3.94
CA GLU A 89 10.83 0.53 4.67
C GLU A 89 12.14 -0.20 4.52
N HIS A 90 13.24 0.50 4.74
CA HIS A 90 14.53 -0.15 4.91
C HIS A 90 14.51 -0.99 6.21
N GLY A 91 14.54 -2.32 6.08
CA GLY A 91 14.74 -3.22 7.22
C GLY A 91 16.22 -3.30 7.63
N LEU A 92 16.51 -3.72 8.86
CA LEU A 92 17.89 -3.99 9.34
C LEU A 92 18.60 -5.11 8.55
N SER A 93 17.91 -5.83 7.67
CA SER A 93 18.40 -7.04 6.99
C SER A 93 18.26 -7.08 5.46
N GLY A 94 17.95 -5.99 4.77
CA GLY A 94 18.11 -6.01 3.30
C GLY A 94 17.46 -4.88 2.51
N GLN A 95 18.16 -4.45 1.46
CA GLN A 95 17.75 -3.47 0.45
C GLN A 95 16.51 -3.89 -0.37
N ASP A 96 15.93 -5.08 -0.14
CA ASP A 96 14.91 -5.69 -0.99
C ASP A 96 13.50 -5.07 -0.83
N GLU A 97 13.13 -4.64 0.38
CA GLU A 97 11.76 -4.16 0.62
C GLU A 97 11.52 -2.78 0.00
N LEU A 98 12.51 -1.88 0.07
CA LEU A 98 12.40 -0.56 -0.55
C LEU A 98 12.47 -0.67 -2.09
N ALA A 99 13.31 -1.56 -2.63
CA ALA A 99 13.37 -1.85 -4.07
C ALA A 99 12.03 -2.38 -4.61
N LYS A 100 11.39 -3.29 -3.84
CA LYS A 100 10.03 -3.74 -4.11
C LYS A 100 9.04 -2.59 -4.04
N GLY A 101 9.16 -1.73 -3.03
CA GLY A 101 8.37 -0.52 -2.89
C GLY A 101 8.42 0.38 -4.12
N TYR A 102 9.59 0.58 -4.74
CA TYR A 102 9.71 1.35 -5.99
C TYR A 102 8.95 0.70 -7.15
N THR A 103 8.99 -0.63 -7.27
CA THR A 103 8.23 -1.37 -8.29
C THR A 103 6.73 -1.20 -8.08
N VAL A 104 6.26 -1.30 -6.84
CA VAL A 104 4.86 -1.09 -6.47
C VAL A 104 4.43 0.36 -6.72
N LEU A 105 5.26 1.33 -6.32
CA LEU A 105 4.99 2.76 -6.53
C LEU A 105 4.83 3.07 -8.01
N GLN A 106 5.73 2.57 -8.87
CA GLN A 106 5.62 2.75 -10.31
C GLN A 106 4.30 2.17 -10.86
N ALA A 107 3.95 0.96 -10.45
CA ALA A 107 2.70 0.31 -10.87
C ALA A 107 1.46 1.10 -10.41
N VAL A 108 1.49 1.65 -9.20
CA VAL A 108 0.42 2.52 -8.66
C VAL A 108 0.33 3.83 -9.45
N LEU A 109 1.46 4.51 -9.68
CA LEU A 109 1.50 5.76 -10.44
C LEU A 109 0.98 5.58 -11.87
N ASP A 110 1.22 4.43 -12.50
CA ASP A 110 0.71 4.12 -13.83
C ASP A 110 -0.82 3.90 -13.87
N VAL A 111 -1.44 3.57 -12.73
CA VAL A 111 -2.91 3.59 -12.58
C VAL A 111 -3.43 5.01 -12.33
N LEU A 112 -2.71 5.81 -11.52
CA LEU A 112 -3.14 7.16 -11.14
C LEU A 112 -3.01 8.19 -12.27
N LYS A 113 -1.95 8.11 -13.10
CA LYS A 113 -1.71 9.06 -14.21
C LYS A 113 -2.90 9.14 -15.19
N PRO A 114 -3.49 8.03 -15.68
CA PRO A 114 -4.70 8.09 -16.49
C PRO A 114 -5.91 8.71 -15.77
N MET A 115 -6.08 8.44 -14.46
CA MET A 115 -7.18 9.01 -13.67
C MET A 115 -7.07 10.54 -13.61
N LEU A 116 -5.87 11.08 -13.38
CA LEU A 116 -5.61 12.52 -13.43
C LEU A 116 -5.90 13.09 -14.83
N LYS A 117 -5.42 12.43 -15.89
CA LYS A 117 -5.64 12.87 -17.28
C LYS A 117 -7.11 12.86 -17.71
N SER A 118 -7.95 12.06 -17.05
CA SER A 118 -9.38 11.99 -17.40
C SER A 118 -10.15 13.25 -16.98
N GLY A 119 -9.59 14.08 -16.11
CA GLY A 119 -10.26 15.28 -15.56
C GLY A 119 -11.32 15.00 -14.50
N ASN A 120 -11.56 13.74 -14.13
CA ASN A 120 -12.51 13.37 -13.07
C ASN A 120 -11.88 13.38 -11.66
N TYR A 121 -10.59 13.69 -11.59
CA TYR A 121 -9.80 13.73 -10.37
C TYR A 121 -8.85 14.92 -10.43
N LYS A 122 -8.46 15.41 -9.26
CA LYS A 122 -7.43 16.45 -9.08
C LYS A 122 -6.25 15.86 -8.34
N GLY A 123 -5.10 16.51 -8.39
CA GLY A 123 -3.92 16.05 -7.67
C GLY A 123 -2.65 16.61 -8.26
N GLY A 124 -1.53 16.21 -7.67
CA GLY A 124 -0.22 16.70 -8.06
C GLY A 124 0.90 16.05 -7.27
N GLN A 125 2.11 16.42 -7.63
CA GLN A 125 3.32 16.07 -6.90
C GLN A 125 3.89 17.33 -6.25
N TYR A 126 4.32 17.24 -5.00
CA TYR A 126 4.99 18.33 -4.30
C TYR A 126 6.00 17.79 -3.28
N GLU A 127 6.96 18.63 -2.91
CA GLU A 127 7.95 18.30 -1.88
C GLU A 127 7.50 18.87 -0.53
N GLN A 128 7.63 18.07 0.53
CA GLN A 128 7.44 18.50 1.91
C GLN A 128 8.68 18.12 2.73
N GLY A 129 9.57 19.10 2.93
CA GLY A 129 10.88 18.82 3.52
C GLY A 129 11.72 17.94 2.59
N LYS A 130 12.05 16.71 3.03
CA LYS A 130 12.77 15.72 2.21
C LYS A 130 11.86 14.65 1.58
N LYS A 131 10.54 14.81 1.72
CA LYS A 131 9.55 13.86 1.23
C LYS A 131 8.97 14.33 -0.09
N THR A 132 8.87 13.43 -1.05
CA THR A 132 8.08 13.63 -2.25
C THR A 132 6.70 13.05 -2.02
N LEU A 133 5.66 13.87 -2.17
CA LEU A 133 4.27 13.47 -2.03
C LEU A 133 3.59 13.49 -3.40
N VAL A 134 2.79 12.47 -3.68
CA VAL A 134 1.86 12.46 -4.81
C VAL A 134 0.47 12.21 -4.26
N GLU A 135 -0.45 13.13 -4.54
CA GLU A 135 -1.84 13.01 -4.11
C GLU A 135 -2.79 12.86 -5.30
N LEU A 136 -3.87 12.12 -5.07
CA LEU A 136 -5.05 12.08 -5.91
C LEU A 136 -6.28 12.40 -5.04
N LYS A 137 -7.07 13.37 -5.48
CA LYS A 137 -8.32 13.81 -4.87
C LYS A 137 -9.48 13.68 -5.84
N ASP A 138 -10.69 13.50 -5.33
CA ASP A 138 -11.90 13.68 -6.13
C ASP A 138 -12.15 15.17 -6.45
N LEU A 139 -13.20 15.46 -7.20
CA LEU A 139 -13.53 16.83 -7.61
C LEU A 139 -13.95 17.72 -6.44
N ASP A 140 -14.46 17.13 -5.36
CA ASP A 140 -14.88 17.78 -4.12
C ASP A 140 -13.68 18.05 -3.18
N GLY A 141 -12.49 17.56 -3.53
CA GLY A 141 -11.25 17.77 -2.79
C GLY A 141 -10.97 16.72 -1.71
N ASN A 142 -11.76 15.64 -1.65
CA ASN A 142 -11.50 14.53 -0.73
C ASN A 142 -10.31 13.72 -1.24
N TYR A 143 -9.41 13.32 -0.34
CA TYR A 143 -8.29 12.46 -0.71
C TYR A 143 -8.80 11.08 -1.11
N ILE A 144 -8.20 10.53 -2.16
CA ILE A 144 -8.42 9.17 -2.67
C ILE A 144 -7.17 8.35 -2.46
N VAL A 145 -6.01 8.88 -2.86
CA VAL A 145 -4.70 8.25 -2.68
C VAL A 145 -3.67 9.30 -2.31
N GLU A 146 -2.72 8.91 -1.47
CA GLU A 146 -1.48 9.62 -1.25
C GLU A 146 -0.32 8.62 -1.29
N THR A 147 0.76 8.97 -1.97
CA THR A 147 2.03 8.25 -1.87
C THR A 147 3.08 9.17 -1.30
N GLU A 148 3.82 8.68 -0.32
CA GLU A 148 4.94 9.36 0.32
C GLU A 148 6.22 8.59 0.03
N LEU A 149 7.22 9.29 -0.50
CA LEU A 149 8.56 8.78 -0.73
C LEU A 149 9.54 9.59 0.11
N LEU A 150 10.23 8.90 1.02
CA LEU A 150 11.41 9.40 1.73
C LEU A 150 12.63 8.59 1.25
N PRO A 151 13.47 9.13 0.35
CA PRO A 151 14.54 8.34 -0.28
C PRO A 151 15.67 8.03 0.70
N GLU A 152 15.95 8.93 1.64
CA GLU A 152 17.06 8.83 2.60
C GLU A 152 16.54 9.02 4.02
N SER A 153 17.11 8.26 4.96
CA SER A 153 16.71 8.33 6.37
C SER A 153 17.09 9.70 6.95
N THR A 154 16.20 10.27 7.75
CA THR A 154 16.38 11.61 8.32
C THR A 154 15.98 11.64 9.78
N GLY A 155 16.96 11.90 10.66
CA GLY A 155 16.73 11.92 12.10
C GLY A 155 16.22 10.56 12.57
N ASN A 156 14.98 10.52 13.05
CA ASN A 156 14.33 9.30 13.57
C ASN A 156 13.48 8.58 12.51
N GLU A 157 13.37 9.11 11.29
CA GLU A 157 12.59 8.49 10.21
C GLU A 157 13.50 7.69 9.27
N THR A 158 13.13 6.44 9.03
CA THR A 158 13.75 5.54 8.05
C THR A 158 13.29 5.84 6.64
N SER A 159 14.17 5.62 5.65
CA SER A 159 13.81 5.66 4.23
C SER A 159 12.62 4.75 3.96
N HIS A 160 11.62 5.27 3.26
CA HIS A 160 10.40 4.51 3.01
C HIS A 160 9.63 4.96 1.78
N ILE A 161 8.76 4.08 1.32
CA ILE A 161 7.64 4.36 0.42
C ILE A 161 6.36 3.98 1.15
N LYS A 162 5.46 4.92 1.33
CA LYS A 162 4.14 4.69 1.91
C LYS A 162 3.08 4.97 0.88
N ILE A 163 2.11 4.08 0.76
CA ILE A 163 0.94 4.24 -0.10
C ILE A 163 -0.28 4.17 0.81
N THR A 164 -1.10 5.21 0.75
CA THR A 164 -2.33 5.35 1.53
C THR A 164 -3.50 5.49 0.57
N ILE A 165 -4.54 4.67 0.76
CA ILE A 165 -5.80 4.77 0.02
C ILE A 165 -6.89 5.14 1.02
N TYR A 166 -7.57 6.25 0.79
CA TYR A 166 -8.52 6.82 1.74
C TYR A 166 -9.94 6.34 1.43
N GLY A 167 -10.66 5.89 2.46
CA GLY A 167 -12.07 5.53 2.39
C GLY A 167 -12.96 6.78 2.31
N LYS A 168 -14.21 6.60 1.86
CA LYS A 168 -15.16 7.70 1.63
C LYS A 168 -15.64 8.39 2.92
N SER A 169 -15.39 7.80 4.09
CA SER A 169 -15.61 8.47 5.38
C SER A 169 -14.60 9.59 5.63
N TRP A 170 -13.47 9.61 4.92
CA TRP A 170 -12.46 10.63 5.05
C TRP A 170 -12.96 12.01 4.58
N GLY A 171 -12.76 13.04 5.40
CA GLY A 171 -13.17 14.43 5.11
C GLY A 171 -14.62 14.78 5.48
N LYS A 172 -15.44 13.81 5.89
CA LYS A 172 -16.81 14.06 6.37
C LYS A 172 -16.80 14.40 7.86
N LYS A 173 -16.98 15.68 8.17
CA LYS A 173 -17.30 16.16 9.53
C LYS A 173 -18.78 15.99 9.83
#